data_AF-A0A7Y2FIF3-F1
#
_entry.id   AF-A0A7Y2FIF3-F1
#
_cell.length_a   1.000
_cell.length_b   1.000
_cell.length_c   1.000
_cell.angle_alpha   90.00
_cell.angle_beta   90.00
_cell.angle_gamma   90.00
#
_symmetry.space_group_name_H-M   'P 1'
#
loop_
_entity.id
_entity.type
_entity.pdbx_description
1 polymer ?
#
loop_
_entity_poly.entity_id
_entity_poly.type
_entity_poly.pdbx_seq_one_letter_code
_entity_poly.pdbx_strand_id
1 'polypeptide(L)'
;MRLTSHVVSWIALFLLAIPWSAEALQKEVVEIGGAEITVSREVLKNGLTVLVMENHTAPTIGFCTAFKVGSVDEWDGVSGVSHILEHMLFKGTESIGTIDWEEEKFLLRRIEEVRLEIQAEEAVRFHRDEEKIAKLTEEWMQLREAAKELANGREFGTILTENGGRGLNAFTSYDATA
;
A
#
# COMPACT_ATOMS: atom_id res chain seq x y z
N MET A 1 57.64 56.30 14.35
CA MET A 1 57.56 54.83 14.21
C MET A 1 56.20 54.41 14.75
N ARG A 2 55.19 54.20 13.89
CA ARG A 2 54.63 52.87 13.52
C ARG A 2 54.13 52.09 14.78
N LEU A 3 52.90 51.61 14.96
CA LEU A 3 51.75 51.31 14.09
C LEU A 3 50.50 51.12 15.00
N THR A 4 49.38 51.75 14.63
CA THR A 4 48.00 51.24 14.48
C THR A 4 47.28 50.35 15.52
N SER A 5 46.01 50.72 15.71
CA SER A 5 44.81 50.02 16.23
C SER A 5 44.68 48.53 15.90
N HIS A 6 43.85 47.81 16.67
CA HIS A 6 42.83 46.82 16.27
C HIS A 6 42.67 45.71 17.31
N VAL A 7 41.59 45.70 18.11
CA VAL A 7 40.83 44.47 18.45
C VAL A 7 39.40 44.89 18.87
N VAL A 8 38.58 45.24 17.89
CA VAL A 8 37.11 45.12 18.00
C VAL A 8 36.71 44.17 16.89
N SER A 9 35.76 43.28 17.19
CA SER A 9 35.12 42.32 16.29
C SER A 9 35.72 40.91 16.28
N TRP A 10 35.28 40.12 17.26
CA TRP A 10 35.27 38.64 17.20
C TRP A 10 33.87 38.12 17.53
N ILE A 11 32.82 38.69 16.91
CA ILE A 11 31.47 38.07 16.89
C ILE A 11 30.82 38.40 15.54
N ALA A 12 31.39 37.91 14.45
CA ALA A 12 30.74 38.00 13.13
C ALA A 12 31.40 37.05 12.13
N LEU A 13 31.44 35.74 12.38
CA LEU A 13 31.63 34.76 11.30
C LEU A 13 31.32 33.32 11.73
N PHE A 14 30.06 33.03 12.06
CA PHE A 14 29.55 31.64 12.09
C PHE A 14 28.16 31.59 11.43
N LEU A 15 28.06 32.19 10.24
CA LEU A 15 26.88 32.16 9.38
C LEU A 15 27.30 31.90 7.93
N LEU A 16 28.14 30.90 7.70
CA LEU A 16 28.48 30.45 6.35
C LEU A 16 28.44 28.93 6.29
N ALA A 17 27.48 28.47 5.48
CA ALA A 17 27.33 27.11 4.96
C ALA A 17 26.98 26.02 5.98
N ILE A 18 25.73 26.01 6.43
CA ILE A 18 25.04 24.72 6.45
C ILE A 18 24.63 24.49 5.00
N PRO A 19 25.28 23.60 4.23
CA PRO A 19 24.68 23.16 2.98
C PRO A 19 23.37 22.50 3.38
N TRP A 20 22.26 23.13 3.03
CA TRP A 20 21.00 22.43 2.90
C TRP A 20 21.27 21.37 1.83
N SER A 21 21.65 20.15 2.24
CA SER A 21 21.77 19.04 1.30
C SER A 21 20.34 18.69 0.91
N ALA A 22 19.86 19.35 -0.13
CA ALA A 22 18.96 18.68 -1.04
C ALA A 22 19.82 17.54 -1.62
N GLU A 23 19.66 16.33 -1.11
CA GLU A 23 20.09 15.14 -1.84
C GLU A 23 19.51 15.29 -3.25
N ALA A 24 20.37 15.61 -4.22
CA ALA A 24 19.92 15.78 -5.59
C ALA A 24 19.41 14.41 -6.05
N LEU A 25 18.21 14.39 -6.66
CA LEU A 25 17.66 13.19 -7.28
C LEU A 25 18.72 12.55 -8.18
N GLN A 26 18.99 11.27 -7.96
CA GLN A 26 19.97 10.56 -8.76
C GLN A 26 19.37 10.36 -10.15
N LYS A 27 19.86 11.12 -11.14
CA LYS A 27 19.44 10.96 -12.53
C LYS A 27 20.29 9.88 -13.19
N GLU A 28 19.62 8.89 -13.75
CA GLU A 28 20.21 7.77 -14.48
C GLU A 28 19.75 7.84 -15.93
N VAL A 29 20.65 7.61 -16.88
CA VAL A 29 20.31 7.45 -18.29
C VAL A 29 20.25 5.96 -18.59
N VAL A 30 19.09 5.50 -19.04
CA VAL A 30 18.82 4.10 -19.36
C VAL A 30 18.51 4.00 -20.84
N GLU A 31 19.15 3.05 -21.53
CA GLU A 31 18.81 2.76 -22.93
C GLU A 31 17.68 1.74 -22.99
N ILE A 32 16.55 2.11 -23.61
CA ILE A 32 15.42 1.23 -23.81
C ILE A 32 15.05 1.24 -25.30
N GLY A 33 15.19 0.10 -25.97
CA GLY A 33 14.83 -0.05 -27.38
C GLY A 33 15.61 0.85 -28.34
N GLY A 34 16.86 1.21 -28.00
CA GLY A 34 17.70 2.11 -28.79
C GLY A 34 17.44 3.61 -28.55
N ALA A 35 16.59 3.96 -27.57
CA ALA A 35 16.39 5.33 -27.13
C ALA A 35 17.01 5.55 -25.74
N GLU A 36 17.73 6.66 -25.57
CA GLU A 36 18.21 7.09 -24.26
C GLU A 36 17.08 7.78 -23.50
N ILE A 37 16.77 7.26 -22.31
CA ILE A 37 15.73 7.75 -21.42
C ILE A 37 16.37 8.21 -20.12
N THR A 38 16.11 9.45 -19.73
CA THR A 38 16.53 9.96 -18.43
C THR A 38 15.48 9.62 -17.38
N VAL A 39 15.88 8.89 -16.34
CA VAL A 39 15.05 8.51 -15.20
C VAL A 39 15.61 9.14 -13.93
N SER A 40 14.76 9.77 -13.15
CA SER A 40 15.11 10.23 -11.79
C SER A 40 14.77 9.13 -10.80
N ARG A 41 15.75 8.74 -9.97
CA ARG A 41 15.62 7.72 -8.94
C ARG A 41 15.74 8.35 -7.56
N GLU A 42 14.79 8.04 -6.68
CA GLU A 42 14.81 8.39 -5.27
C GLU A 42 14.51 7.16 -4.41
N VAL A 43 15.22 6.99 -3.31
CA VAL A 43 14.85 6.03 -2.26
C VAL A 43 14.33 6.82 -1.08
N LEU A 44 13.05 6.65 -0.78
CA LEU A 44 12.40 7.32 0.33
C LEU A 44 12.92 6.77 1.67
N LYS A 45 12.68 7.51 2.76
CA LYS A 45 13.09 7.12 4.12
C LYS A 45 12.55 5.76 4.58
N ASN A 46 11.42 5.31 4.01
CA ASN A 46 10.81 4.00 4.29
C ASN A 46 11.34 2.87 3.38
N GLY A 47 12.33 3.14 2.52
CA GLY A 47 12.93 2.19 1.60
C GLY A 47 12.23 2.05 0.24
N LEU A 48 11.10 2.73 0.02
CA LEU A 48 10.42 2.72 -1.28
C LEU A 48 11.30 3.39 -2.34
N THR A 49 11.57 2.69 -3.44
CA THR A 49 12.24 3.26 -4.61
C THR A 49 11.19 3.89 -5.53
N VAL A 50 11.34 5.18 -5.81
CA VAL A 50 10.51 5.92 -6.77
C VAL A 50 11.35 6.19 -8.01
N LEU A 51 10.80 5.81 -9.17
CA LEU A 51 11.40 6.04 -10.48
C LEU A 51 10.47 6.97 -11.26
N VAL A 52 11.00 8.11 -11.72
CA VAL A 52 10.23 9.11 -12.48
C VAL A 52 10.90 9.32 -13.83
N MET A 53 10.13 9.11 -14.89
CA MET A 53 10.49 9.44 -16.27
C MET A 53 9.57 10.55 -16.75
N GLU A 54 10.12 11.74 -16.97
CA GLU A 54 9.36 12.88 -17.47
C GLU A 54 9.26 12.81 -19.01
N ASN A 55 8.04 12.84 -19.53
CA ASN A 55 7.77 12.90 -20.97
C ASN A 55 6.64 13.88 -21.25
N HIS A 56 6.95 14.99 -21.94
CA HIS A 56 6.00 16.05 -22.25
C HIS A 56 5.29 15.89 -23.60
N THR A 57 5.39 14.73 -24.26
CA THR A 57 4.77 14.47 -25.57
C THR A 57 3.24 14.44 -25.51
N ALA A 58 2.68 13.97 -24.39
CA ALA A 58 1.24 13.95 -24.14
C ALA A 58 0.95 14.33 -22.68
N PRO A 59 -0.18 15.02 -22.39
CA PRO A 59 -0.56 15.39 -21.03
C PRO A 59 -1.21 14.21 -20.29
N THR A 60 -0.51 13.08 -20.22
CA THR A 60 -0.97 11.84 -19.57
C THR A 60 0.07 11.36 -18.57
N ILE A 61 -0.39 10.71 -17.50
CA ILE A 61 0.49 10.09 -16.50
C ILE A 61 0.20 8.59 -16.49
N GLY A 62 1.26 7.79 -16.57
CA GLY A 62 1.22 6.37 -16.25
C GLY A 62 1.92 6.14 -14.92
N PHE A 63 1.35 5.29 -14.07
CA PHE A 63 1.98 4.87 -12.82
C PHE A 63 1.90 3.36 -12.71
N CYS A 64 2.88 2.77 -12.04
CA CYS A 64 2.94 1.36 -11.72
C CYS A 64 3.58 1.24 -10.34
N THR A 65 2.99 0.42 -9.48
CA THR A 65 3.57 0.04 -8.20
C THR A 65 3.90 -1.43 -8.28
N ALA A 66 5.15 -1.79 -8.06
CA ALA A 66 5.57 -3.18 -8.11
C ALA A 66 6.14 -3.61 -6.76
N PHE A 67 5.74 -4.80 -6.34
CA PHE A 67 6.29 -5.48 -5.18
C PHE A 67 7.23 -6.58 -5.67
N LYS A 68 8.42 -6.67 -5.05
CA LYS A 68 9.39 -7.73 -5.32
C LYS A 68 9.02 -9.00 -4.55
N VAL A 69 7.84 -9.52 -4.87
CA VAL A 69 7.27 -10.76 -4.34
C VAL A 69 6.38 -11.36 -5.41
N GLY A 70 6.41 -12.67 -5.59
CA GLY A 70 5.52 -13.37 -6.52
C GLY A 70 5.15 -14.77 -6.02
N SER A 71 4.80 -15.67 -6.93
CA SER A 71 4.47 -17.06 -6.57
C SER A 71 5.69 -17.88 -6.14
N VAL A 72 6.92 -17.46 -6.49
CA VAL A 72 8.15 -18.16 -6.06
C VAL A 72 8.44 -18.01 -4.57
N ASP A 73 7.89 -16.96 -3.95
CA ASP A 73 8.07 -16.66 -2.54
C ASP A 73 7.05 -17.39 -1.64
N GLU A 74 6.12 -18.13 -2.24
CA GLU A 74 5.11 -18.93 -1.53
C GLU A 74 5.71 -20.25 -1.03
N TRP A 75 5.20 -20.78 0.09
CA TRP A 75 5.58 -22.10 0.62
C TRP A 75 4.47 -23.14 0.44
N ASP A 76 4.84 -24.40 0.58
CA ASP A 76 3.89 -25.52 0.45
C ASP A 76 2.70 -25.37 1.40
N GLY A 77 1.49 -25.40 0.85
CA GLY A 77 0.25 -25.25 1.59
C GLY A 77 -0.33 -23.83 1.64
N VAL A 78 0.35 -22.82 1.08
CA VAL A 78 -0.18 -21.46 0.91
C VAL A 78 -0.12 -20.96 -0.53
N SER A 79 -0.03 -21.87 -1.50
CA SER A 79 0.04 -21.50 -2.91
C SER A 79 -1.17 -20.68 -3.36
N GLY A 80 -0.93 -19.63 -4.14
CA GLY A 80 -1.94 -18.70 -4.65
C GLY A 80 -2.26 -17.52 -3.73
N VAL A 81 -1.61 -17.40 -2.56
CA VAL A 81 -1.81 -16.27 -1.65
C VAL A 81 -1.37 -14.95 -2.29
N SER A 82 -0.29 -14.93 -3.07
CA SER A 82 0.16 -13.71 -3.76
C SER A 82 -0.90 -13.21 -4.75
N HIS A 83 -1.55 -14.13 -5.47
CA HIS A 83 -2.65 -13.79 -6.38
C HIS A 83 -3.92 -13.38 -5.61
N ILE A 84 -4.26 -14.03 -4.50
CA ILE A 84 -5.39 -13.58 -3.66
C ILE A 84 -5.13 -12.17 -3.14
N LEU A 85 -3.91 -11.88 -2.68
CA LEU A 85 -3.53 -10.55 -2.20
C LEU A 85 -3.72 -9.49 -3.28
N GLU A 86 -3.32 -9.77 -4.52
CA GLU A 86 -3.56 -8.92 -5.69
C GLU A 86 -5.05 -8.56 -5.83
N HIS A 87 -5.96 -9.53 -5.76
CA HIS A 87 -7.41 -9.25 -5.83
C HIS A 87 -7.89 -8.40 -4.66
N MET A 88 -7.32 -8.62 -3.46
CA MET A 88 -7.72 -7.91 -2.25
C MET A 88 -7.22 -6.47 -2.19
N LEU A 89 -6.10 -6.14 -2.85
CA LEU A 89 -5.59 -4.76 -2.95
C LEU A 89 -6.60 -3.79 -3.57
N PHE A 90 -7.55 -4.30 -4.37
CA PHE A 90 -8.60 -3.48 -5.00
C PHE A 90 -9.92 -3.45 -4.23
N LYS A 91 -10.04 -4.17 -3.11
CA LYS A 91 -11.30 -4.27 -2.34
C LYS A 91 -11.51 -3.15 -1.35
N GLY A 92 -10.48 -2.33 -1.10
CA GLY A 92 -10.58 -1.13 -0.29
C GLY A 92 -9.45 -1.00 0.73
N THR A 93 -9.49 0.11 1.44
CA THR A 93 -8.66 0.51 2.56
C THR A 93 -9.58 1.08 3.64
N GLU A 94 -9.01 1.56 4.75
CA GLU A 94 -9.75 2.25 5.81
C GLU A 94 -10.44 3.55 5.34
N SER A 95 -10.09 4.06 4.15
CA SER A 95 -10.59 5.34 3.63
C SER A 95 -11.27 5.26 2.27
N ILE A 96 -11.11 4.16 1.54
CA ILE A 96 -11.67 3.96 0.20
C ILE A 96 -12.24 2.55 0.15
N GLY A 97 -13.45 2.37 -0.32
CA GLY A 97 -14.09 1.06 -0.45
C GLY A 97 -14.98 0.70 0.73
N THR A 98 -15.33 1.69 1.56
CA THR A 98 -16.23 1.54 2.71
C THR A 98 -17.04 2.82 2.92
N ILE A 99 -18.30 2.68 3.35
CA ILE A 99 -19.18 3.80 3.69
C ILE A 99 -18.86 4.33 5.10
N ASP A 100 -18.60 3.43 6.05
CA ASP A 100 -18.24 3.75 7.44
C ASP A 100 -17.23 2.71 7.93
N TRP A 101 -15.96 3.11 7.98
CA TRP A 101 -14.88 2.23 8.41
C TRP A 101 -14.99 1.81 9.88
N GLU A 102 -15.41 2.70 10.78
CA GLU A 102 -15.43 2.36 12.21
C GLU A 102 -16.54 1.36 12.51
N GLU A 103 -17.70 1.48 11.85
CA GLU A 103 -18.77 0.48 11.93
C GLU A 103 -18.36 -0.83 11.24
N GLU A 104 -17.84 -0.78 10.01
CA GLU A 104 -17.43 -1.98 9.28
C GLU A 104 -16.34 -2.76 10.03
N LYS A 105 -15.33 -2.07 10.56
CA LYS A 105 -14.27 -2.67 11.37
C LYS A 105 -14.80 -3.38 12.60
N PHE A 106 -15.81 -2.83 13.28
CA PHE A 106 -16.45 -3.50 14.40
C PHE A 106 -17.13 -4.80 13.95
N LEU A 107 -17.89 -4.75 12.86
CA LEU A 107 -18.56 -5.92 12.30
C LEU A 107 -17.55 -6.99 11.84
N LEU A 108 -16.49 -6.60 11.12
CA LEU A 108 -15.44 -7.51 10.65
C LEU A 108 -14.74 -8.22 11.81
N ARG A 109 -14.44 -7.52 12.90
CA ARG A 109 -13.89 -8.14 14.11
C ARG A 109 -14.84 -9.14 14.73
N ARG A 110 -16.13 -8.80 14.84
CA ARG A 110 -17.12 -9.73 15.41
C ARG A 110 -17.32 -10.95 14.50
N ILE A 111 -17.30 -10.77 13.18
CA ILE A 111 -17.34 -11.87 12.20
C ILE A 111 -16.17 -12.84 12.42
N GLU A 112 -14.96 -12.33 12.62
CA GLU A 112 -13.77 -13.15 12.90
C GLU A 112 -13.91 -13.89 14.23
N GLU A 113 -14.25 -13.19 15.31
CA GLU A 113 -14.44 -13.77 16.64
C GLU A 113 -15.47 -14.91 16.63
N VAL A 114 -16.67 -14.66 16.07
CA VAL A 114 -17.73 -15.66 15.97
C VAL A 114 -17.27 -16.85 15.12
N ARG A 115 -16.51 -16.61 14.04
CA ARG A 115 -16.01 -17.70 13.21
C ARG A 115 -14.97 -18.55 13.94
N LEU A 116 -14.13 -17.95 14.78
CA LEU A 116 -13.19 -18.67 15.64
C LEU A 116 -13.93 -19.48 16.71
N GLU A 117 -15.00 -18.93 17.30
CA GLU A 117 -15.85 -19.65 18.27
C GLU A 117 -16.52 -20.88 17.63
N ILE A 118 -17.05 -20.74 16.40
CA ILE A 118 -17.61 -21.86 15.64
C ILE A 118 -16.54 -22.92 15.39
N GLN A 119 -15.37 -22.54 14.88
CA GLN A 119 -14.29 -23.49 14.60
C GLN A 119 -13.81 -24.23 15.86
N ALA A 120 -13.72 -23.51 16.99
CA ALA A 120 -13.34 -24.10 18.26
C ALA A 120 -14.36 -25.15 18.74
N GLU A 121 -15.66 -24.86 18.60
CA GLU A 121 -16.74 -25.79 18.93
C GLU A 121 -16.79 -26.99 17.97
N GLU A 122 -16.61 -26.77 16.67
CA GLU A 122 -16.51 -27.82 15.66
C GLU A 122 -15.33 -28.78 15.93
N ALA A 123 -14.23 -28.27 16.49
CA ALA A 123 -13.07 -29.07 16.86
C ALA A 123 -13.29 -29.97 18.11
N VAL A 124 -14.35 -29.75 18.88
CA VAL A 124 -14.69 -30.57 20.06
C VAL A 124 -15.06 -31.99 19.62
N ARG A 125 -14.35 -32.99 20.15
CA ARG A 125 -14.55 -34.42 19.79
C ARG A 125 -15.73 -35.08 20.50
N PHE A 126 -16.04 -34.66 21.73
CA PHE A 126 -17.06 -35.26 22.58
C PHE A 126 -17.92 -34.15 23.18
N HIS A 127 -19.25 -34.31 23.17
CA HIS A 127 -20.21 -33.33 23.68
C HIS A 127 -20.16 -31.95 23.00
N ARG A 128 -19.96 -31.95 21.67
CA ARG A 128 -20.14 -30.75 20.85
C ARG A 128 -21.54 -30.17 21.04
N ASP A 129 -21.63 -28.86 21.20
CA ASP A 129 -22.89 -28.13 21.29
C ASP A 129 -23.37 -27.68 19.90
N GLU A 130 -24.18 -28.53 19.26
CA GLU A 130 -24.78 -28.24 17.94
C GLU A 130 -25.75 -27.05 17.98
N GLU A 131 -26.40 -26.79 19.12
CA GLU A 131 -27.33 -25.65 19.26
C GLU A 131 -26.54 -24.33 19.29
N LYS A 132 -25.42 -24.32 20.00
CA LYS A 132 -24.48 -23.19 20.01
C LYS A 132 -23.91 -22.92 18.61
N ILE A 133 -23.48 -23.95 17.88
CA ILE A 133 -22.99 -23.79 16.50
C ILE A 133 -24.06 -23.17 15.61
N ALA A 134 -25.31 -23.65 15.70
CA ALA A 134 -26.41 -23.11 14.91
C ALA A 134 -26.66 -21.62 15.22
N LYS A 135 -26.70 -21.24 16.49
CA LYS A 135 -26.88 -19.84 16.93
C LYS A 135 -25.74 -18.94 16.47
N LEU A 136 -24.49 -19.37 16.66
CA LEU A 136 -23.32 -18.60 16.21
C LEU A 136 -23.29 -18.47 14.68
N THR A 137 -23.72 -19.50 13.94
CA THR A 137 -23.79 -19.46 12.48
C THR A 137 -24.82 -18.42 12.01
N GLU A 138 -25.98 -18.35 12.67
CA GLU A 138 -26.99 -17.33 12.39
C GLU A 138 -26.47 -15.92 12.69
N GLU A 139 -25.82 -15.71 13.85
CA GLU A 139 -25.17 -14.44 14.20
C GLU A 139 -24.13 -14.04 13.14
N TRP A 140 -23.24 -14.98 12.76
CA TRP A 140 -22.22 -14.75 11.75
C TRP A 140 -22.80 -14.35 10.40
N MET A 141 -23.92 -14.97 9.98
CA MET A 141 -24.62 -14.60 8.75
C MET A 141 -25.18 -13.18 8.83
N GLN A 142 -25.83 -12.81 9.94
CA GLN A 142 -26.39 -11.47 10.13
C GLN A 142 -25.29 -10.40 10.12
N LEU A 143 -24.19 -10.64 10.82
CA LEU A 143 -23.03 -9.74 10.83
C LEU A 143 -22.43 -9.56 9.44
N ARG A 144 -22.33 -10.63 8.66
CA ARG A 144 -21.80 -10.57 7.28
C ARG A 144 -22.68 -9.78 6.35
N GLU A 145 -24.01 -9.92 6.43
CA GLU A 145 -24.90 -9.09 5.63
C GLU A 145 -24.83 -7.63 6.07
N ALA A 146 -24.74 -7.34 7.37
CA ALA A 146 -24.54 -5.96 7.84
C ALA A 146 -23.22 -5.36 7.32
N ALA A 147 -22.11 -6.09 7.38
CA ALA A 147 -20.82 -5.60 6.88
C ALA A 147 -20.84 -5.37 5.36
N LYS A 148 -21.55 -6.22 4.62
CA LYS A 148 -21.69 -6.10 3.16
C LYS A 148 -22.42 -4.84 2.73
N GLU A 149 -23.36 -4.33 3.53
CA GLU A 149 -24.04 -3.06 3.24
C GLU A 149 -23.09 -1.84 3.37
N LEU A 150 -22.00 -1.97 4.14
CA LEU A 150 -20.98 -0.93 4.29
C LEU A 150 -19.86 -1.05 3.24
N ALA A 151 -19.60 -2.24 2.73
CA ALA A 151 -18.51 -2.50 1.80
C ALA A 151 -18.79 -1.98 0.38
N ASN A 152 -17.86 -1.20 -0.17
CA ASN A 152 -17.90 -0.68 -1.53
C ASN A 152 -16.63 -1.05 -2.34
N GLY A 153 -16.41 -2.34 -2.57
CA GLY A 153 -15.20 -2.84 -3.24
C GLY A 153 -15.00 -2.45 -4.72
N ARG A 154 -15.77 -1.50 -5.26
CA ARG A 154 -15.56 -0.90 -6.60
C ARG A 154 -15.11 0.55 -6.54
N GLU A 155 -15.17 1.19 -5.36
CA GLU A 155 -14.97 2.62 -5.21
C GLU A 155 -13.62 3.09 -5.78
N PHE A 156 -12.55 2.37 -5.50
CA PHE A 156 -11.22 2.69 -6.01
C PHE A 156 -11.18 2.77 -7.55
N GLY A 157 -11.74 1.77 -8.23
CA GLY A 157 -11.81 1.75 -9.70
C GLY A 157 -12.74 2.83 -10.26
N THR A 158 -13.84 3.10 -9.56
CA THR A 158 -14.78 4.18 -9.92
C THR A 158 -14.10 5.55 -9.84
N ILE A 159 -13.42 5.87 -8.73
CA ILE A 159 -12.70 7.13 -8.54
C ILE A 159 -11.70 7.35 -9.69
N LEU A 160 -10.90 6.33 -10.02
CA LEU A 160 -9.93 6.45 -11.10
C LEU A 160 -10.62 6.68 -12.45
N THR A 161 -11.68 5.92 -12.76
CA THR A 161 -12.37 6.00 -14.04
C THR A 161 -13.09 7.34 -14.23
N GLU A 162 -13.75 7.84 -13.18
CA GLU A 162 -14.44 9.14 -13.20
C GLU A 162 -13.46 10.31 -13.36
N ASN A 163 -12.21 10.15 -12.93
CA ASN A 163 -11.13 11.13 -13.09
C ASN A 163 -10.27 10.89 -14.36
N GLY A 164 -10.78 10.13 -15.34
CA GLY A 164 -10.13 9.93 -16.64
C GLY A 164 -9.10 8.79 -16.69
N GLY A 165 -8.94 8.04 -15.60
CA GLY A 165 -8.12 6.84 -15.53
C GLY A 165 -8.62 5.75 -16.48
N ARG A 166 -7.68 5.06 -17.13
CA ARG A 166 -7.94 3.96 -18.06
C ARG A 166 -6.88 2.88 -17.84
N GLY A 167 -7.25 1.62 -18.11
CA GLY A 167 -6.29 0.51 -18.07
C GLY A 167 -5.84 0.11 -16.66
N LEU A 168 -6.67 0.36 -15.64
CA LEU A 168 -6.43 -0.19 -14.31
C LEU A 168 -6.37 -1.72 -14.40
N ASN A 169 -5.25 -2.29 -13.98
CA ASN A 169 -5.03 -3.71 -13.98
C ASN A 169 -4.03 -4.08 -12.89
N ALA A 170 -3.94 -5.36 -12.59
CA ALA A 170 -2.87 -5.94 -11.78
C ALA A 170 -2.48 -7.31 -12.34
N PHE A 171 -1.33 -7.80 -11.88
CA PHE A 171 -0.88 -9.14 -12.15
C PHE A 171 0.05 -9.64 -11.06
N THR A 172 0.06 -10.97 -10.92
CA THR A 172 1.02 -11.72 -10.13
C THR A 172 1.77 -12.67 -11.06
N SER A 173 3.10 -12.66 -10.92
CA SER A 173 4.03 -13.51 -11.66
C SER A 173 4.87 -14.32 -10.69
N TYR A 174 5.90 -15.03 -11.20
CA TYR A 174 6.82 -15.76 -10.34
C TYR A 174 7.58 -14.84 -9.39
N ASP A 175 8.07 -13.69 -9.86
CA ASP A 175 9.01 -12.84 -9.11
C ASP A 175 8.44 -11.46 -8.72
N ALA A 176 7.21 -11.16 -9.14
CA ALA A 176 6.61 -9.83 -8.95
C ALA A 176 5.08 -9.85 -8.92
N THR A 177 4.51 -8.95 -8.12
CA THR A 177 3.10 -8.57 -8.08
C THR A 177 3.02 -7.06 -8.29
N ALA A 178 2.17 -6.60 -9.21
CA ALA A 178 2.04 -5.19 -9.58
C ALA A 178 0.65 -4.85 -10.10
#